data_AF-A0A4Y7QDE4-F1
#
_entry.id   AF-A0A4Y7QDE4-F1
#
_cell.length_a   1.000
_cell.length_b   1.000
_cell.length_c   1.000
_cell.angle_alpha   90.00
_cell.angle_beta   90.00
_cell.angle_gamma   90.00
#
_symmetry.space_group_name_H-M   'P 1'
#
loop_
_entity.id
_entity.type
_entity.pdbx_description
1 polymer ?
#
loop_
_entity_poly.entity_id
_entity_poly.type
_entity_poly.pdbx_seq_one_letter_code
_entity_poly.pdbx_strand_id
1 'polypeptide(L)'
;MSVLPPNVIESFVYIRVVNCTTIAAVTVLIWDYLITLPDEVALVWTSSWKISKTLFLLNRYLAFVDPFMLLHVLMFEDEAKVCIYYFRILGCLCIVLCAIHA
;
A
#
# COMPACT_ATOMS: atom_id res chain seq x y z
N MET A 1 1.90 -1.56 41.77
CA MET A 1 1.83 -1.09 40.37
C MET A 1 3.26 -1.01 39.86
N SER A 2 3.71 -2.01 39.12
CA SER A 2 5.04 -1.99 38.49
C SER A 2 5.03 -0.94 37.38
N VAL A 3 5.65 0.20 37.64
CA VAL A 3 5.83 1.26 36.65
C VAL A 3 6.74 0.69 35.56
N LEU A 4 6.21 0.52 34.34
CA LEU A 4 7.00 0.08 33.21
C LEU A 4 8.11 1.10 32.93
N PRO A 5 9.30 0.64 32.53
CA PRO A 5 10.39 1.55 32.22
C PRO A 5 10.01 2.45 31.02
N PRO A 6 10.42 3.73 31.03
CA PRO A 6 9.92 4.74 30.09
C PRO A 6 10.24 4.42 28.63
N ASN A 7 11.31 3.67 28.36
CA ASN A 7 11.68 3.19 27.04
C ASN A 7 10.59 2.31 26.38
N VAL A 8 9.88 1.51 27.17
CA VAL A 8 8.84 0.61 26.65
C VAL A 8 7.59 1.41 26.24
N ILE A 9 7.27 2.47 26.99
CA ILE A 9 6.12 3.35 26.70
C ILE A 9 6.33 4.07 25.37
N GLU A 10 7.53 4.60 25.13
CA GLU A 10 7.87 5.25 23.86
C GLU A 10 7.69 4.31 22.65
N SER A 11 8.12 3.05 22.76
CA SER A 11 7.93 2.07 21.68
C SER A 11 6.46 1.78 21.40
N PHE A 12 5.63 1.66 22.43
CA PHE A 12 4.19 1.43 22.26
C PHE A 12 3.47 2.63 21.63
N VAL A 13 3.84 3.85 22.03
CA VAL A 13 3.30 5.08 21.43
C VAL A 13 3.69 5.15 19.96
N TYR A 14 4.95 4.87 19.63
CA TYR A 14 5.42 4.87 18.24
C TYR A 14 4.62 3.89 17.36
N ILE A 15 4.48 2.63 17.79
CA ILE A 15 3.73 1.60 17.04
C ILE A 15 2.27 2.05 16.83
N ARG A 16 1.65 2.61 17.87
CA ARG A 16 0.26 3.08 17.78
C ARG A 16 0.10 4.24 16.81
N VAL A 17 1.02 5.22 16.83
CA VAL A 17 1.01 6.35 15.91
C VAL A 17 1.18 5.87 14.46
N VAL A 18 2.13 4.96 14.21
CA VAL A 18 2.34 4.36 12.89
C VAL A 18 1.08 3.65 12.41
N ASN A 19 0.48 2.78 13.22
CA ASN A 19 -0.71 2.03 12.83
C ASN A 19 -1.90 2.95 12.52
N CYS A 20 -2.17 3.93 13.38
CA CYS A 20 -3.25 4.91 13.15
C CYS A 20 -3.02 5.72 11.87
N THR A 21 -1.78 6.15 11.62
CA THR A 21 -1.43 6.94 10.43
C THR A 21 -1.54 6.09 9.16
N THR A 22 -1.09 4.84 9.18
CA THR A 22 -1.21 3.91 8.05
C THR A 22 -2.67 3.62 7.71
N ILE A 23 -3.52 3.35 8.71
CA ILE A 23 -4.96 3.13 8.49
C ILE A 23 -5.62 4.38 7.90
N ALA A 24 -5.29 5.57 8.42
CA ALA A 24 -5.80 6.82 7.89
C ALA A 24 -5.37 7.04 6.43
N ALA A 25 -4.09 6.80 6.12
CA ALA A 25 -3.55 6.93 4.77
C ALA A 25 -4.23 5.96 3.78
N VAL A 26 -4.39 4.69 4.16
CA VAL A 26 -5.11 3.68 3.35
C VAL A 26 -6.55 4.11 3.10
N THR A 27 -7.23 4.62 4.13
CA THR A 27 -8.63 5.07 4.02
C THR A 27 -8.77 6.24 3.06
N VAL A 28 -7.90 7.24 3.16
CA VAL A 28 -7.88 8.40 2.25
C VAL A 28 -7.56 7.96 0.82
N LEU A 29 -6.63 7.02 0.65
CA LEU A 29 -6.25 6.48 -0.66
C LEU A 29 -7.41 5.70 -1.31
N ILE A 30 -8.17 4.92 -0.55
CA ILE A 30 -9.41 4.29 -1.04
C ILE A 30 -10.45 5.35 -1.42
N TRP A 31 -10.59 6.39 -0.60
CA TRP A 31 -11.55 7.46 -0.86
C TRP A 31 -11.25 8.21 -2.17
N ASP A 32 -9.99 8.61 -2.38
CA ASP A 32 -9.52 9.26 -3.60
C ASP A 32 -9.73 8.36 -4.84
N TYR A 33 -9.54 7.05 -4.65
CA TYR A 33 -9.82 6.06 -5.68
C TYR A 33 -11.30 5.98 -6.05
N LEU A 34 -12.20 5.90 -5.05
CA LEU A 34 -13.64 5.79 -5.30
C LEU A 34 -14.21 6.98 -6.06
N ILE A 35 -13.66 8.19 -5.85
CA ILE A 35 -14.08 9.40 -6.56
C ILE A 35 -13.61 9.38 -8.02
N THR A 36 -12.40 8.87 -8.29
CA THR A 36 -11.82 8.87 -9.63
C THR A 36 -12.22 7.66 -10.48
N LEU A 37 -12.66 6.56 -9.85
CA LEU A 37 -13.13 5.34 -10.50
C LEU A 37 -14.28 5.52 -11.50
N PRO A 38 -15.38 6.26 -11.22
CA PRO A 38 -16.49 6.39 -12.17
C PRO A 38 -16.05 7.05 -13.49
N ASP A 39 -15.20 8.07 -13.42
CA ASP A 39 -14.65 8.74 -14.60
C ASP A 39 -13.66 7.84 -15.35
N GLU A 40 -12.83 7.08 -14.62
CA GLU A 40 -11.94 6.08 -15.20
C GLU A 40 -12.72 4.99 -15.93
N VAL A 41 -13.78 4.44 -15.33
CA VAL A 41 -14.59 3.40 -15.96
C VAL A 41 -15.28 3.97 -17.21
N ALA A 42 -15.85 5.17 -17.13
CA ALA A 42 -16.51 5.79 -18.28
C ALA A 42 -15.56 6.06 -19.47
N LEU A 43 -14.33 6.53 -19.21
CA LEU A 43 -13.35 6.85 -20.26
C LEU A 43 -12.49 5.67 -20.71
N VAL A 44 -12.08 4.80 -19.79
CA VAL A 44 -11.14 3.70 -20.06
C VAL A 44 -11.87 2.46 -20.56
N TRP A 45 -13.04 2.09 -20.00
CA TRP A 45 -13.74 0.87 -20.40
C TRP A 45 -14.47 0.98 -21.75
N THR A 46 -14.84 2.18 -22.19
CA THR A 46 -15.55 2.39 -23.47
C THR A 46 -14.62 2.38 -24.68
N SER A 47 -13.32 2.58 -24.47
CA SER A 47 -12.34 2.64 -25.56
C SER A 47 -11.75 1.25 -25.87
N SER A 48 -11.24 1.03 -27.09
CA SER A 48 -10.72 -0.28 -27.52
C SER A 48 -9.63 -0.83 -26.58
N TRP A 49 -9.70 -2.13 -26.26
CA TRP A 49 -8.75 -2.82 -25.39
C TRP A 49 -7.37 -2.88 -26.05
N LYS A 50 -6.45 -2.04 -25.59
CA LYS A 50 -5.02 -2.13 -25.91
C LYS A 50 -4.25 -2.60 -24.67
N ILE A 51 -3.17 -3.33 -24.89
CA ILE A 51 -2.19 -3.75 -23.87
C ILE A 51 -1.77 -2.57 -22.97
N SER A 52 -1.70 -1.37 -23.53
CA SER A 52 -1.41 -0.12 -22.81
C SER A 52 -2.40 0.19 -21.67
N LYS A 53 -3.70 -0.14 -21.81
CA LYS A 53 -4.69 0.04 -20.73
C LYS A 53 -4.49 -0.93 -19.60
N THR A 54 -4.23 -2.19 -19.93
CA THR A 54 -3.94 -3.22 -18.92
C THR A 54 -2.68 -2.88 -18.15
N LEU A 55 -1.64 -2.39 -18.84
CA LEU A 55 -0.40 -1.93 -18.23
C LEU A 55 -0.64 -0.73 -17.29
N PHE A 56 -1.48 0.22 -17.72
CA PHE A 56 -1.84 1.40 -16.93
C PHE A 56 -2.65 1.04 -15.68
N LEU A 57 -3.63 0.14 -15.82
CA LEU A 57 -4.40 -0.39 -14.70
C LEU A 57 -3.52 -1.21 -13.75
N LEU A 58 -2.66 -2.11 -14.24
CA LEU A 58 -1.72 -2.85 -13.40
C LEU A 58 -0.82 -1.92 -12.61
N ASN A 59 -0.26 -0.90 -13.26
CA ASN A 59 0.59 0.09 -12.63
C ASN A 59 -0.15 0.83 -11.50
N ARG A 60 -1.39 1.27 -11.76
CA ARG A 60 -2.24 1.93 -10.76
C ARG A 60 -2.65 1.00 -9.62
N TYR A 61 -3.06 -0.24 -9.89
CA TYR A 61 -3.52 -1.20 -8.89
C TYR A 61 -2.39 -1.80 -8.05
N LEU A 62 -1.19 -1.96 -8.63
CA LEU A 62 0.00 -2.39 -7.90
C LEU A 62 0.42 -1.36 -6.83
N ALA A 63 0.18 -0.06 -7.06
CA ALA A 63 0.41 0.97 -6.05
C ALA A 63 -0.53 0.86 -4.84
N PHE A 64 -1.70 0.21 -4.96
CA PHE A 64 -2.56 -0.11 -3.80
C PHE A 64 -2.00 -1.29 -2.99
N VAL A 65 -1.31 -2.23 -3.62
CA VAL A 65 -0.79 -3.43 -2.95
C VAL A 65 0.20 -3.07 -1.84
N ASP A 66 1.01 -2.02 -2.04
CA ASP A 66 2.00 -1.53 -1.06
C ASP A 66 1.38 -1.15 0.30
N PRO A 67 0.45 -0.16 0.38
CA PRO A 67 -0.12 0.25 1.66
C PRO A 67 -1.02 -0.82 2.29
N PHE A 68 -1.67 -1.68 1.49
CA PHE A 68 -2.41 -2.84 2.00
C PHE A 68 -1.48 -3.91 2.60
N MET A 69 -0.35 -4.22 1.96
CA MET A 69 0.64 -5.13 2.53
C MET A 69 1.27 -4.56 3.78
N LEU A 70 1.60 -3.26 3.80
CA LEU A 70 2.15 -2.59 4.97
C LEU A 70 1.21 -2.69 6.16
N LEU A 71 -0.10 -2.47 5.95
CA LEU A 71 -1.13 -2.63 6.98
C LEU A 71 -1.24 -4.08 7.46
N HIS A 72 -1.14 -5.06 6.56
CA HIS A 72 -1.12 -6.48 6.92
C HIS A 72 0.09 -6.84 7.79
N VAL A 73 1.28 -6.36 7.43
CA VAL A 73 2.51 -6.58 8.21
C VAL A 73 2.41 -5.96 9.60
N LEU A 74 1.94 -4.72 9.69
CA LEU A 74 1.80 -3.99 10.96
C LEU A 74 0.75 -4.58 11.91
N MET A 75 -0.27 -5.26 11.39
CA MET A 75 -1.41 -5.75 12.17
C MET A 75 -1.38 -7.26 12.46
N PHE A 76 -0.83 -8.09 11.56
CA PHE A 76 -0.98 -9.54 11.61
C PHE A 76 0.32 -10.34 11.69
N GLU A 77 1.49 -9.77 11.35
CA GLU A 77 2.67 -10.60 11.10
C GLU A 77 3.85 -10.22 12.01
N ASP A 78 4.14 -11.13 12.96
CA ASP A 78 5.36 -11.11 13.78
C ASP A 78 6.51 -11.88 13.07
N GLU A 79 6.22 -12.55 11.95
CA GLU A 79 7.15 -13.41 11.23
C GLU A 79 8.07 -12.62 10.28
N ALA A 80 9.39 -12.70 10.52
CA ALA A 80 10.42 -12.05 9.69
C ALA A 80 10.35 -12.40 8.19
N LYS A 81 9.76 -13.55 7.84
CA LYS A 81 9.60 -14.01 6.45
C LYS A 81 8.72 -13.07 5.64
N VAL A 82 7.67 -12.51 6.25
CA VAL A 82 6.73 -11.63 5.55
C VAL A 82 7.37 -10.28 5.25
N CYS A 83 8.23 -9.77 6.15
CA CYS A 83 9.04 -8.58 5.90
C CYS A 83 9.95 -8.73 4.67
N ILE A 84 10.60 -9.91 4.53
CA ILE A 84 11.44 -10.20 3.36
C ILE A 84 10.60 -10.28 2.08
N TYR A 85 9.43 -10.92 2.15
CA TYR A 85 8.53 -11.04 1.01
C TYR A 85 8.02 -9.67 0.56
N TYR A 86 7.63 -8.81 1.51
CA TYR A 86 7.25 -7.41 1.26
C TYR A 86 8.36 -6.64 0.53
N PHE A 87 9.59 -6.65 1.06
CA PHE A 87 10.72 -5.97 0.43
C PHE A 87 11.00 -6.47 -0.99
N ARG A 88 10.86 -7.78 -1.24
CA ARG A 88 11.03 -8.35 -2.58
C ARG A 88 9.93 -7.91 -3.54
N ILE A 89 8.67 -7.93 -3.10
CA ILE A 89 7.55 -7.43 -3.91
C ILE A 89 7.76 -5.97 -4.24
N LEU A 90 8.04 -5.14 -3.24
CA LEU A 90 8.27 -3.71 -3.41
C LEU A 90 9.39 -3.45 -4.44
N GLY A 91 10.51 -4.16 -4.32
CA GLY A 91 11.62 -4.06 -5.26
C GLY A 91 11.22 -4.45 -6.69
N CYS A 92 10.51 -5.56 -6.88
CA CYS A 92 10.01 -5.98 -8.19
C CYS A 92 9.05 -4.95 -8.78
N LEU A 93 8.17 -4.39 -7.95
CA LEU A 93 7.17 -3.40 -8.33
C LEU A 93 7.87 -2.12 -8.82
N CYS A 94 8.84 -1.60 -8.06
CA CYS A 94 9.65 -0.45 -8.46
C CYS A 94 10.37 -0.67 -9.80
N ILE A 95 10.94 -1.86 -10.05
CA ILE A 95 11.63 -2.18 -11.31
C ILE A 95 10.64 -2.15 -12.48
N VAL A 96 9.47 -2.76 -12.32
CA VAL A 96 8.42 -2.75 -13.34
C VAL A 96 7.95 -1.32 -13.63
N LEU A 97 7.76 -0.50 -12.59
CA LEU A 97 7.40 0.91 -12.75
C LEU A 97 8.46 1.70 -13.51
N CYS A 98 9.74 1.55 -13.16
CA CYS A 98 10.85 2.17 -13.87
C CYS A 98 10.90 1.72 -15.34
N ALA A 99 10.68 0.44 -15.62
CA ALA A 99 10.70 -0.09 -16.99
C ALA A 99 9.51 0.37 -17.84
N ILE A 100 8.39 0.78 -17.23
CA ILE A 100 7.22 1.32 -17.93
C ILE A 100 7.39 2.82 -18.21
N HIS A 101 8.15 3.53 -17.38
CA HIS A 101 8.36 4.98 -17.51
C HIS A 101 9.62 5.37 -18.31
N ALA A 102 10.53 4.44 -18.57
CA ALA A 102 11.74 4.62 -19.40
C ALA A 102 11.45 4.33 -20.88
#